data_AF-A0A9E8CSZ5-F1
#
_entry.id   AF-A0A9E8CSZ5-F1
#
_cell.length_a   1.000
_cell.length_b   1.000
_cell.length_c   1.000
_cell.angle_alpha   90.00
_cell.angle_beta   90.00
_cell.angle_gamma   90.00
#
_symmetry.space_group_name_H-M   'P 1'
#
loop_
_entity.id
_entity.type
_entity.pdbx_description
1 polymer ?
#
loop_
_entity_poly.entity_id
_entity_poly.type
_entity_poly.pdbx_seq_one_letter_code
_entity_poly.pdbx_strand_id
1 'polypeptide(L)'
;MPADADPTRPKEIGTAVHKLVLGRGGHIRHIEAADYKSGAAKLARAAAYEAGECPLLQPDYDQACAIAEAVCEQLAQVHDCHGFNDAASEVVGISHDPTGAWLRCMMDKFEERDGGAIIWDLKSGDQSAEPTTLGRRIANMSYEVQAALYERVVSTIRPDLAGRLRFRWVFVENEAPHLITVAELDNTGLEIGRKKVAAALALWNRCRRENDWPGYPAAVVIAEYPPFAESAWLAREMADESIRDNGLDPFLMRAPWQPPRASKMLETIAP
;
A
#
# COMPACT_ATOMS: atom_id res chain seq x y z
N MET A 1 -6.62 9.32 -22.17
CA MET A 1 -6.36 8.57 -20.93
C MET A 1 -6.99 7.20 -21.13
N PRO A 2 -6.25 6.09 -21.04
CA PRO A 2 -6.91 4.78 -20.95
C PRO A 2 -7.87 4.82 -19.75
N ALA A 3 -9.06 4.22 -19.90
CA ALA A 3 -9.93 4.01 -18.74
C ALA A 3 -9.14 3.20 -17.71
N ASP A 4 -9.07 3.69 -16.47
CA ASP A 4 -8.44 2.94 -15.39
C ASP A 4 -9.09 1.56 -15.30
N ALA A 5 -8.27 0.52 -15.12
CA ALA A 5 -8.79 -0.84 -14.99
C ALA A 5 -9.72 -0.93 -13.77
N ASP A 6 -10.84 -1.66 -13.92
CA ASP A 6 -11.79 -1.90 -12.83
C ASP A 6 -11.07 -2.39 -11.56
N PRO A 7 -11.49 -1.92 -10.37
CA PRO A 7 -10.93 -2.40 -9.11
C PRO A 7 -11.00 -3.92 -9.00
N THR A 8 -9.97 -4.50 -8.36
CA THR A 8 -9.99 -5.93 -8.03
C THR A 8 -10.96 -6.18 -6.86
N ARG A 9 -11.53 -7.38 -6.80
CA ARG A 9 -12.46 -7.78 -5.73
C ARG A 9 -11.95 -7.48 -4.30
N PRO A 10 -10.66 -7.71 -3.94
CA PRO A 10 -10.15 -7.30 -2.62
C PRO A 10 -10.17 -5.79 -2.38
N LYS A 11 -9.96 -4.97 -3.42
CA LYS A 11 -10.07 -3.50 -3.31
C LYS A 11 -11.53 -3.05 -3.12
N GLU A 12 -12.47 -3.75 -3.74
CA GLU A 12 -13.92 -3.49 -3.57
C GLU A 12 -14.36 -3.82 -2.14
N ILE A 13 -13.98 -5.00 -1.62
CA ILE A 13 -14.22 -5.38 -0.22
C ILE A 13 -13.58 -4.36 0.72
N GLY A 14 -12.33 -3.97 0.48
CA GLY A 14 -11.65 -2.97 1.30
C GLY A 14 -12.36 -1.60 1.31
N THR A 15 -12.87 -1.17 0.15
CA THR A 15 -13.68 0.05 0.02
C THR A 15 -14.99 -0.06 0.82
N ALA A 16 -15.64 -1.22 0.78
CA ALA A 16 -16.85 -1.47 1.55
C ALA A 16 -16.59 -1.45 3.05
N VAL A 17 -15.54 -2.14 3.51
CA VAL A 17 -15.11 -2.15 4.91
C VAL A 17 -14.82 -0.73 5.40
N HIS A 18 -14.04 0.05 4.64
CA HIS A 18 -13.78 1.47 4.93
C HIS A 18 -15.06 2.24 5.13
N LYS A 19 -16.01 2.13 4.21
CA LYS A 19 -17.27 2.86 4.32
C LYS A 19 -18.10 2.44 5.53
N LEU A 20 -18.20 1.14 5.78
CA LEU A 20 -18.98 0.60 6.89
C LEU A 20 -18.39 1.02 8.24
N VAL A 21 -17.06 1.03 8.37
CA VAL A 21 -16.35 1.44 9.61
C VAL A 21 -16.36 2.96 9.79
N LEU A 22 -16.13 3.73 8.73
CA LEU A 22 -15.97 5.19 8.83
C LEU A 22 -17.31 5.94 8.76
N GLY A 23 -18.36 5.30 8.23
CA GLY A 23 -19.66 5.93 7.97
C GLY A 23 -19.64 6.94 6.81
N ARG A 24 -18.53 7.03 6.06
CA ARG A 24 -18.31 7.93 4.91
C ARG A 24 -17.54 7.21 3.80
N GLY A 25 -17.38 7.85 2.64
CA GLY A 25 -16.65 7.29 1.50
C GLY A 25 -17.52 6.78 0.36
N GLY A 26 -16.90 5.97 -0.51
CA GLY A 26 -17.45 5.58 -1.81
C GLY A 26 -18.86 4.98 -1.76
N HIS A 27 -19.70 5.25 -2.75
CA HIS A 27 -21.03 4.66 -2.82
C HIS A 27 -20.94 3.15 -3.07
N ILE A 28 -21.58 2.33 -2.23
CA ILE A 28 -21.58 0.86 -2.40
C ILE A 28 -22.86 0.52 -3.16
N ARG A 29 -22.71 -0.21 -4.27
CA ARG A 29 -23.82 -0.81 -4.99
C ARG A 29 -23.91 -2.28 -4.63
N HIS A 30 -24.80 -2.59 -3.70
CA HIS A 30 -25.08 -3.99 -3.36
C HIS A 30 -25.85 -4.66 -4.50
N ILE A 31 -25.33 -5.80 -4.96
CA ILE A 31 -25.88 -6.64 -6.01
C ILE A 31 -26.23 -7.98 -5.38
N GLU A 32 -27.53 -8.28 -5.28
CA GLU A 32 -28.08 -9.53 -4.74
C GLU A 32 -27.82 -10.72 -5.69
N ALA A 33 -26.56 -11.09 -5.86
CA ALA A 33 -26.10 -12.21 -6.66
C ALA A 33 -24.85 -12.84 -6.02
N ALA A 34 -24.67 -14.15 -6.21
CA ALA A 34 -23.50 -14.87 -5.71
C ALA A 34 -22.26 -14.71 -6.63
N ASP A 35 -22.48 -14.49 -7.92
CA ASP A 35 -21.43 -14.30 -8.91
C ASP A 35 -21.90 -13.43 -10.09
N TYR A 36 -20.95 -12.99 -10.92
CA TYR A 36 -21.22 -12.23 -12.13
C TYR A 36 -21.51 -13.12 -13.35
N LYS A 37 -22.11 -14.32 -13.20
CA LYS A 37 -22.44 -15.17 -14.36
C LYS A 37 -23.73 -14.73 -15.06
N SER A 38 -24.73 -14.28 -14.30
CA SER A 38 -26.01 -13.86 -14.85
C SER A 38 -25.90 -12.55 -15.63
N GLY A 39 -26.71 -12.39 -16.68
CA GLY A 39 -26.77 -11.14 -17.45
C GLY A 39 -27.15 -9.94 -16.59
N ALA A 40 -28.08 -10.14 -15.66
CA ALA A 40 -28.52 -9.11 -14.71
C ALA A 40 -27.38 -8.64 -13.79
N ALA A 41 -26.57 -9.56 -13.22
CA ALA A 41 -25.46 -9.20 -12.35
C ALA A 41 -24.36 -8.44 -13.11
N LYS A 42 -24.07 -8.84 -14.36
CA LYS A 42 -23.09 -8.12 -15.21
C LYS A 42 -23.56 -6.71 -15.56
N LEU A 43 -24.84 -6.55 -15.91
CA LEU A 43 -25.43 -5.24 -16.20
C LEU A 43 -25.43 -4.35 -14.96
N ALA A 44 -25.78 -4.88 -13.79
CA ALA A 44 -25.74 -4.15 -12.53
C ALA A 44 -24.31 -3.69 -12.18
N ARG A 45 -23.30 -4.54 -12.39
CA ARG A 45 -21.89 -4.19 -12.19
C ARG A 45 -21.44 -3.06 -13.10
N ALA A 46 -21.74 -3.16 -14.40
CA ALA A 46 -21.38 -2.13 -15.37
C ALA A 46 -22.04 -0.79 -15.03
N ALA A 47 -23.32 -0.80 -14.67
CA ALA A 47 -24.05 0.39 -14.26
C ALA A 47 -23.49 1.01 -12.97
N ALA A 48 -23.02 0.20 -12.03
CA ALA A 48 -22.38 0.68 -10.81
C ALA A 48 -21.09 1.46 -11.13
N TYR A 49 -20.20 0.91 -11.96
CA TYR A 49 -18.98 1.61 -12.35
C TYR A 49 -19.26 2.88 -13.14
N GLU A 50 -20.24 2.86 -14.05
CA GLU A 50 -20.65 4.07 -14.80
C GLU A 50 -21.16 5.17 -13.86
N ALA A 51 -21.81 4.80 -12.76
CA ALA A 51 -22.25 5.72 -11.70
C ALA A 51 -21.14 6.12 -10.70
N GLY A 52 -19.93 5.58 -10.83
CA GLY A 52 -18.84 5.80 -9.87
C GLY A 52 -19.06 5.10 -8.52
N GLU A 53 -19.92 4.08 -8.49
CA GLU A 53 -20.18 3.23 -7.33
C GLU A 53 -19.22 2.03 -7.30
N CYS A 54 -19.04 1.46 -6.11
CA CYS A 54 -18.33 0.20 -5.88
C CYS A 54 -19.32 -0.96 -5.87
N PRO A 55 -19.37 -1.81 -6.92
CA PRO A 55 -20.26 -2.95 -6.94
C PRO A 55 -19.77 -4.04 -5.99
N LEU A 56 -20.67 -4.55 -5.14
CA LEU A 56 -20.41 -5.71 -4.30
C LEU A 56 -21.48 -6.77 -4.50
N LEU A 57 -21.03 -8.01 -4.72
CA LEU A 57 -21.89 -9.19 -4.67
C LEU A 57 -22.31 -9.47 -3.23
N GLN A 58 -23.41 -10.21 -3.05
CA GLN A 58 -23.94 -10.56 -1.73
C GLN A 58 -22.87 -11.16 -0.79
N PRO A 59 -22.06 -12.17 -1.19
CA PRO A 59 -21.07 -12.75 -0.28
C PRO A 59 -19.98 -11.77 0.14
N ASP A 60 -19.62 -10.83 -0.75
CA ASP A 60 -18.59 -9.83 -0.48
C ASP A 60 -19.12 -8.71 0.43
N TYR A 61 -20.39 -8.36 0.26
CA TYR A 61 -21.08 -7.42 1.14
C TYR A 61 -21.22 -8.00 2.56
N ASP A 62 -21.62 -9.27 2.67
CA ASP A 62 -21.73 -9.97 3.95
C ASP A 62 -20.36 -10.06 4.65
N GLN A 63 -19.30 -10.39 3.90
CA GLN A 63 -17.92 -10.38 4.41
C GLN A 63 -17.51 -8.99 4.89
N ALA A 64 -17.80 -7.93 4.13
CA ALA A 64 -17.46 -6.56 4.52
C ALA A 64 -18.20 -6.13 5.79
N CYS A 65 -19.46 -6.53 5.96
CA CYS A 65 -20.21 -6.30 7.20
C CYS A 65 -19.56 -7.01 8.39
N ALA A 66 -19.24 -8.31 8.25
CA ALA A 66 -18.60 -9.08 9.31
C ALA A 66 -17.24 -8.50 9.74
N ILE A 67 -16.43 -8.05 8.77
CA ILE A 67 -15.17 -7.36 9.05
C ILE A 67 -15.42 -6.05 9.79
N ALA A 68 -16.37 -5.22 9.34
CA ALA A 68 -16.65 -3.92 9.96
C ALA A 68 -17.14 -4.06 11.41
N GLU A 69 -18.01 -5.03 11.68
CA GLU A 69 -18.47 -5.38 13.02
C GLU A 69 -17.29 -5.80 13.90
N ALA A 70 -16.45 -6.73 13.44
CA ALA A 70 -15.28 -7.20 14.17
C ALA A 70 -14.28 -6.08 14.48
N VAL A 71 -14.06 -5.15 13.55
CA VAL A 71 -13.20 -3.98 13.75
C VAL A 71 -13.74 -3.09 14.88
N CYS A 72 -15.03 -2.76 14.85
CA CYS A 72 -15.64 -1.90 15.85
C CYS A 72 -15.62 -2.55 17.25
N GLU A 73 -15.94 -3.85 17.31
CA GLU A 73 -15.92 -4.61 18.57
C GLU A 73 -14.51 -4.73 19.16
N GLN A 74 -13.54 -5.16 18.35
CA GLN A 74 -12.17 -5.38 18.83
C GLN A 74 -11.46 -4.05 19.16
N LEU A 75 -11.64 -2.99 18.35
CA LEU A 75 -11.06 -1.67 18.65
C LEU A 75 -11.51 -1.14 20.00
N ALA A 76 -12.77 -1.37 20.38
CA ALA A 76 -13.31 -0.96 21.67
C ALA A 76 -12.62 -1.67 22.86
N GLN A 77 -11.98 -2.82 22.62
CA GLN A 77 -11.21 -3.56 23.64
C GLN A 77 -9.73 -3.17 23.66
N VAL A 78 -9.21 -2.50 22.63
CA VAL A 78 -7.81 -2.07 22.60
C VAL A 78 -7.64 -0.82 23.47
N HIS A 79 -6.74 -0.91 24.45
CA HIS A 79 -6.41 0.21 25.32
C HIS A 79 -6.03 1.45 24.50
N ASP A 80 -6.48 2.62 24.95
CA ASP A 80 -6.20 3.93 24.33
C ASP A 80 -6.84 4.13 22.94
N CYS A 81 -7.77 3.27 22.50
CA CYS A 81 -8.41 3.35 21.18
C CYS A 81 -9.89 3.78 21.18
N HIS A 82 -10.47 4.06 22.34
CA HIS A 82 -11.90 4.39 22.47
C HIS A 82 -12.34 5.63 21.66
N GLY A 83 -11.43 6.58 21.43
CA GLY A 83 -11.73 7.80 20.67
C GLY A 83 -11.90 7.61 19.16
N PHE A 84 -11.57 6.44 18.61
CA PHE A 84 -11.70 6.16 17.17
C PHE A 84 -13.14 6.35 16.65
N ASN A 85 -14.14 5.89 17.41
CA ASN A 85 -15.53 5.93 16.98
C ASN A 85 -16.05 7.37 16.85
N ASP A 86 -15.71 8.22 17.82
CA ASP A 86 -16.14 9.62 17.88
C ASP A 86 -15.30 10.57 17.01
N ALA A 87 -14.13 10.10 16.55
CA ALA A 87 -13.24 10.88 15.71
C ALA A 87 -13.87 11.23 14.35
N ALA A 88 -13.50 12.40 13.82
CA ALA A 88 -14.05 12.90 12.57
C ALA A 88 -13.56 12.05 11.39
N SER A 89 -14.49 11.51 10.59
CA SER A 89 -14.17 10.66 9.43
C SER A 89 -13.85 11.47 8.16
N GLU A 90 -12.93 10.95 7.34
CA GLU A 90 -12.55 11.49 6.03
C GLU A 90 -12.13 12.97 6.08
N VAL A 91 -11.29 13.33 7.05
CA VAL A 91 -10.80 14.71 7.19
C VAL A 91 -9.72 14.97 6.13
N VAL A 92 -9.95 15.97 5.29
CA VAL A 92 -9.04 16.33 4.21
C VAL A 92 -8.11 17.46 4.66
N GLY A 93 -6.81 17.22 4.58
CA GLY A 93 -5.77 18.24 4.75
C GLY A 93 -5.24 18.69 3.40
N ILE A 94 -5.20 19.99 3.15
CA ILE A 94 -4.55 20.58 1.97
C ILE A 94 -3.65 21.72 2.45
N SER A 95 -2.36 21.64 2.13
CA SER A 95 -1.37 22.61 2.59
C SER A 95 -0.45 23.04 1.45
N HIS A 96 -0.10 24.33 1.42
CA HIS A 96 1.02 24.81 0.63
C HIS A 96 2.30 24.63 1.44
N ASP A 97 3.09 23.63 1.07
CA ASP A 97 4.30 23.25 1.80
C ASP A 97 5.41 24.28 1.63
N PRO A 98 6.28 24.49 2.64
CA PRO A 98 7.44 25.38 2.50
C PRO A 98 8.39 25.06 1.35
N THR A 99 8.36 23.84 0.80
CA THR A 99 9.11 23.48 -0.42
C THR A 99 8.49 24.04 -1.71
N GLY A 100 7.31 24.66 -1.65
CA GLY A 100 6.55 25.18 -2.80
C GLY A 100 5.61 24.18 -3.46
N ALA A 101 5.48 22.97 -2.92
CA ALA A 101 4.53 21.96 -3.38
C ALA A 101 3.18 22.12 -2.68
N TRP A 102 2.08 21.90 -3.41
CA TRP A 102 0.79 21.66 -2.78
C TRP A 102 0.69 20.20 -2.38
N LEU A 103 0.39 19.95 -1.11
CA LEU A 103 0.22 18.61 -0.55
C LEU A 103 -1.24 18.39 -0.15
N ARG A 104 -1.70 17.16 -0.31
CA ARG A 104 -3.03 16.72 0.10
C ARG A 104 -2.94 15.38 0.82
N CYS A 105 -3.66 15.25 1.92
CA CYS A 105 -3.97 13.97 2.56
C CYS A 105 -5.46 13.87 2.85
N MET A 106 -5.95 12.64 3.05
CA MET A 106 -7.29 12.37 3.55
C MET A 106 -7.16 11.33 4.64
N MET A 107 -7.47 11.73 5.87
CA MET A 107 -7.34 10.90 7.06
C MET A 107 -8.63 10.12 7.25
N ASP A 108 -8.54 8.80 7.46
CA ASP A 108 -9.73 7.97 7.66
C ASP A 108 -10.49 8.43 8.90
N LYS A 109 -9.75 8.65 10.01
CA LYS A 109 -10.23 9.42 11.16
C LYS A 109 -9.19 10.42 11.65
N PHE A 110 -9.66 11.55 12.18
CA PHE A 110 -8.86 12.52 12.91
C PHE A 110 -9.45 12.73 14.31
N GLU A 111 -8.71 12.34 15.33
CA GLU A 111 -9.09 12.42 16.74
C GLU A 111 -8.29 13.54 17.43
N GLU A 112 -8.96 14.62 17.83
CA GLU A 112 -8.33 15.64 18.66
C GLU A 112 -8.24 15.15 20.12
N ARG A 113 -7.12 15.46 20.79
CA ARG A 113 -6.89 15.16 22.20
C ARG A 113 -6.34 16.37 22.93
N ASP A 114 -6.44 16.37 24.25
CA ASP A 114 -5.75 17.36 25.05
C ASP A 114 -4.23 17.24 24.85
N GLY A 115 -3.61 18.30 24.34
CA GLY A 115 -2.19 18.34 24.04
C GLY A 115 -1.73 17.56 22.80
N GLY A 116 -2.61 17.12 21.90
CA GLY A 116 -2.20 16.44 20.66
C GLY A 116 -3.34 15.97 19.77
N ALA A 117 -3.04 15.11 18.80
CA ALA A 117 -4.07 14.46 18.00
C ALA A 117 -3.60 13.08 17.49
N ILE A 118 -4.55 12.22 17.15
CA ILE A 118 -4.30 10.92 16.54
C ILE A 118 -4.92 10.90 15.14
N ILE A 119 -4.09 10.55 14.18
CA ILE A 119 -4.51 10.21 12.82
C ILE A 119 -4.67 8.70 12.77
N TRP A 120 -5.83 8.25 12.33
CA TRP A 120 -6.11 6.84 12.13
C TRP A 120 -6.21 6.52 10.66
N ASP A 121 -5.73 5.33 10.30
CA ASP A 121 -5.80 4.78 8.96
C ASP A 121 -6.11 3.27 9.03
N LEU A 122 -7.15 2.84 8.33
CA LEU A 122 -7.64 1.47 8.31
C LEU A 122 -7.00 0.71 7.14
N LYS A 123 -6.38 -0.43 7.42
CA LYS A 123 -5.73 -1.29 6.43
C LYS A 123 -6.34 -2.68 6.44
N SER A 124 -7.32 -2.92 5.58
CA SER A 124 -7.82 -4.27 5.28
C SER A 124 -7.09 -4.90 4.09
N GLY A 125 -7.18 -6.22 3.95
CA GLY A 125 -6.61 -6.97 2.84
C GLY A 125 -6.21 -8.39 3.21
N ASP A 126 -5.64 -9.11 2.25
CA ASP A 126 -5.28 -10.53 2.40
C ASP A 126 -3.95 -10.75 3.16
N GLN A 127 -3.37 -9.67 3.70
CA GLN A 127 -2.13 -9.71 4.46
C GLN A 127 -2.44 -9.79 5.96
N SER A 128 -1.72 -10.66 6.66
CA SER A 128 -1.89 -10.85 8.09
C SER A 128 -1.75 -9.55 8.90
N ALA A 129 -2.52 -9.47 9.98
CA ALA A 129 -2.40 -8.44 11.01
C ALA A 129 -1.45 -8.88 12.15
N GLU A 130 -0.71 -9.98 12.00
CA GLU A 130 0.23 -10.46 13.02
C GLU A 130 1.27 -9.40 13.38
N PRO A 131 1.38 -8.98 14.66
CA PRO A 131 2.24 -7.87 15.09
C PRO A 131 3.70 -7.99 14.64
N THR A 132 4.26 -9.20 14.65
CA THR A 132 5.67 -9.47 14.29
C THR A 132 5.98 -9.17 12.82
N THR A 133 4.97 -9.21 11.96
CA THR A 133 5.10 -9.03 10.50
C THR A 133 4.88 -7.58 10.05
N LEU A 134 4.27 -6.76 10.91
CA LEU A 134 3.80 -5.42 10.54
C LEU A 134 4.95 -4.46 10.18
N GLY A 135 6.09 -4.54 10.87
CA GLY A 135 7.26 -3.70 10.53
C GLY A 135 7.73 -3.92 9.09
N ARG A 136 7.77 -5.19 8.64
CA ARG A 136 8.10 -5.54 7.26
C ARG A 136 7.00 -5.09 6.29
N ARG A 137 5.73 -5.24 6.65
CA ARG A 137 4.60 -4.78 5.84
C ARG A 137 4.64 -3.27 5.63
N ILE A 138 4.86 -2.50 6.69
CA ILE A 138 5.02 -1.04 6.65
C ILE A 138 6.12 -0.66 5.67
N ALA A 139 7.32 -1.24 5.81
CA ALA A 139 8.46 -0.93 4.95
C ALA A 139 8.22 -1.32 3.47
N ASN A 140 7.64 -2.50 3.22
CA ASN A 140 7.39 -2.99 1.86
C ASN A 140 6.31 -2.17 1.14
N MET A 141 5.29 -1.71 1.89
CA MET A 141 4.18 -0.93 1.35
C MET A 141 4.43 0.59 1.44
N SER A 142 5.59 1.01 1.97
CA SER A 142 5.95 2.40 2.23
C SER A 142 4.93 3.17 3.09
N TYR A 143 4.32 2.50 4.06
CA TYR A 143 3.34 3.16 4.94
C TYR A 143 3.97 4.23 5.84
N GLU A 144 5.25 4.12 6.16
CA GLU A 144 5.99 5.19 6.84
C GLU A 144 6.03 6.50 6.04
N VAL A 145 6.00 6.43 4.70
CA VAL A 145 5.91 7.62 3.83
C VAL A 145 4.52 8.26 3.97
N GLN A 146 3.47 7.45 4.06
CA GLN A 146 2.11 7.94 4.31
C GLN A 146 2.03 8.67 5.65
N ALA A 147 2.49 8.03 6.74
CA ALA A 147 2.45 8.63 8.07
C ALA A 147 3.22 9.96 8.11
N ALA A 148 4.43 10.00 7.56
CA ALA A 148 5.25 11.22 7.52
C ALA A 148 4.63 12.32 6.64
N LEU A 149 4.00 11.97 5.52
CA LEU A 149 3.32 12.95 4.67
C LEU A 149 2.12 13.56 5.39
N TYR A 150 1.33 12.74 6.08
CA TYR A 150 0.14 13.20 6.80
C TYR A 150 0.55 14.08 7.99
N GLU A 151 1.57 13.65 8.74
CA GLU A 151 2.18 14.47 9.80
C GLU A 151 2.60 15.84 9.25
N ARG A 152 3.28 15.88 8.11
CA ARG A 152 3.76 17.11 7.49
C ARG A 152 2.62 18.03 7.06
N VAL A 153 1.59 17.50 6.39
CA VAL A 153 0.41 18.27 5.97
C VAL A 153 -0.28 18.86 7.19
N VAL A 154 -0.60 18.03 8.19
CA VAL A 154 -1.33 18.48 9.38
C VAL A 154 -0.50 19.48 10.17
N SER A 155 0.81 19.24 10.40
CA SER A 155 1.67 20.17 11.12
C SER A 155 1.88 21.50 10.39
N THR A 156 1.76 21.51 9.05
CA THR A 156 1.80 22.75 8.27
C THR A 156 0.53 23.58 8.46
N ILE A 157 -0.63 22.93 8.57
CA ILE A 157 -1.94 23.58 8.80
C ILE A 157 -2.10 23.97 10.28
N ARG A 158 -1.61 23.12 11.19
CA ARG A 158 -1.73 23.20 12.65
C ARG A 158 -0.35 23.08 13.31
N PRO A 159 0.46 24.15 13.32
CA PRO A 159 1.79 24.14 13.95
C PRO A 159 1.77 23.80 15.44
N ASP A 160 0.65 24.02 16.12
CA ASP A 160 0.44 23.65 17.52
C ASP A 160 0.44 22.13 17.77
N LEU A 161 0.20 21.34 16.72
CA LEU A 161 0.25 19.88 16.75
C LEU A 161 1.62 19.31 16.33
N ALA A 162 2.58 20.15 15.93
CA ALA A 162 3.89 19.69 15.50
C ALA A 162 4.61 18.92 16.63
N GLY A 163 5.02 17.68 16.36
CA GLY A 163 5.62 16.78 17.35
C GLY A 163 4.63 16.20 18.37
N ARG A 164 3.32 16.41 18.19
CA ARG A 164 2.22 15.94 19.06
C ARG A 164 1.17 15.12 18.30
N LEU A 165 1.50 14.70 17.09
CA LEU A 165 0.69 13.82 16.26
C LEU A 165 1.13 12.37 16.44
N ARG A 166 0.16 11.48 16.67
CA ARG A 166 0.36 10.04 16.55
C ARG A 166 -0.32 9.55 15.29
N PHE A 167 0.29 8.60 14.61
CA PHE A 167 -0.28 7.95 13.44
C PHE A 167 -0.50 6.47 13.75
N ARG A 168 -1.75 6.03 13.70
CA ARG A 168 -2.16 4.66 13.99
C ARG A 168 -2.72 3.99 12.76
N TRP A 169 -2.15 2.86 12.41
CA TRP A 169 -2.80 1.91 11.50
C TRP A 169 -3.66 0.95 12.29
N VAL A 170 -4.84 0.66 11.77
CA VAL A 170 -5.67 -0.47 12.18
C VAL A 170 -5.55 -1.51 11.08
N PHE A 171 -4.68 -2.50 11.26
CA PHE A 171 -4.55 -3.63 10.34
C PHE A 171 -5.64 -4.66 10.64
N VAL A 172 -6.33 -5.13 9.60
CA VAL A 172 -7.46 -6.05 9.72
C VAL A 172 -7.28 -7.22 8.76
N GLU A 173 -7.50 -8.44 9.25
CA GLU A 173 -7.50 -9.64 8.43
C GLU A 173 -8.85 -9.86 7.74
N ASN A 174 -8.81 -10.21 6.46
CA ASN A 174 -10.03 -10.50 5.68
C ASN A 174 -10.69 -11.85 6.05
N GLU A 175 -9.91 -12.78 6.62
CA GLU A 175 -10.38 -14.11 7.03
C GLU A 175 -10.93 -14.09 8.45
N ALA A 176 -11.97 -14.89 8.71
CA ALA A 176 -12.52 -15.04 10.05
C ALA A 176 -11.43 -15.57 11.02
N PRO A 177 -11.31 -15.01 12.24
CA PRO A 177 -12.28 -14.15 12.93
C PRO A 177 -12.03 -12.63 12.77
N HIS A 178 -11.43 -12.20 11.66
CA HIS A 178 -11.18 -10.79 11.33
C HIS A 178 -10.37 -10.05 12.40
N LEU A 179 -9.27 -10.66 12.82
CA LEU A 179 -8.43 -10.10 13.89
C LEU A 179 -7.84 -8.76 13.47
N ILE A 180 -7.73 -7.85 14.44
CA ILE A 180 -7.09 -6.56 14.26
C ILE A 180 -5.76 -6.46 15.02
N THR A 181 -4.86 -5.64 14.48
CA THR A 181 -3.74 -5.08 15.23
C THR A 181 -3.66 -3.58 15.00
N VAL A 182 -3.67 -2.82 16.09
CA VAL A 182 -3.39 -1.38 16.07
C VAL A 182 -1.88 -1.19 16.21
N ALA A 183 -1.28 -0.48 15.26
CA ALA A 183 0.16 -0.26 15.25
C ALA A 183 0.50 1.23 15.09
N GLU A 184 1.57 1.63 15.78
CA GLU A 184 2.24 2.92 15.58
C GLU A 184 3.66 2.68 15.12
N LEU A 185 4.20 3.63 14.37
CA LEU A 185 5.59 3.61 14.00
C LEU A 185 6.43 4.19 15.14
N ASP A 186 7.61 3.63 15.35
CA ASP A 186 8.59 4.19 16.26
C ASP A 186 9.24 5.46 15.66
N ASN A 187 10.00 6.18 16.49
CA ASN A 187 10.70 7.40 16.04
C ASN A 187 11.65 7.12 14.87
N THR A 188 12.29 5.94 14.86
CA THR A 188 13.22 5.56 13.79
C THR A 188 12.50 5.44 12.45
N GLY A 189 11.41 4.67 12.41
CA GLY A 189 10.63 4.48 11.19
C GLY A 189 10.02 5.78 10.70
N LEU A 190 9.48 6.62 11.60
CA LEU A 190 8.90 7.90 11.23
C LEU A 190 9.95 8.85 10.63
N GLU A 191 11.15 8.88 11.21
CA GLU A 191 12.26 9.68 10.69
C GLU A 191 12.71 9.20 9.30
N ILE A 192 12.72 7.89 9.04
CA ILE A 192 12.94 7.36 7.69
C ILE A 192 11.82 7.81 6.74
N GLY A 193 10.55 7.75 7.17
CA GLY A 193 9.42 8.27 6.40
C GLY A 193 9.58 9.74 6.04
N ARG A 194 9.98 10.59 6.99
CA ARG A 194 10.23 12.03 6.77
C ARG A 194 11.34 12.27 5.74
N LYS A 195 12.44 11.52 5.82
CA LYS A 195 13.54 11.58 4.84
C LYS A 195 13.08 11.16 3.44
N LYS A 196 12.27 10.10 3.34
CA LYS A 196 11.67 9.66 2.06
C LYS A 196 10.74 10.72 1.46
N VAL A 197 9.86 11.32 2.27
CA VAL A 197 8.99 12.43 1.83
C VAL A 197 9.83 13.62 1.36
N ALA A 198 10.86 14.02 2.11
CA ALA A 198 11.73 15.12 1.72
C ALA A 198 12.43 14.87 0.37
N ALA A 199 12.97 13.66 0.17
CA ALA A 199 13.59 13.26 -1.10
C ALA A 199 12.57 13.26 -2.26
N ALA A 200 11.37 12.73 -2.03
CA ALA A 200 10.29 12.72 -3.02
C ALA A 200 9.86 14.14 -3.42
N LEU A 201 9.71 15.05 -2.45
CA LEU A 201 9.36 16.45 -2.74
C LEU A 201 10.47 17.19 -3.49
N ALA A 202 11.73 16.95 -3.13
CA ALA A 202 12.87 17.53 -3.85
C ALA A 202 12.91 17.06 -5.31
N LEU A 203 12.70 15.76 -5.55
CA LEU A 203 12.60 15.20 -6.89
C LEU A 203 11.40 15.79 -7.65
N TRP A 204 10.22 15.77 -7.04
CA TRP A 204 8.99 16.33 -7.63
C TRP A 204 9.16 17.78 -8.06
N ASN A 205 9.70 18.63 -7.17
CA ASN A 205 9.89 20.05 -7.47
C ASN A 205 10.94 20.28 -8.56
N ARG A 206 12.01 19.48 -8.59
CA ARG A 206 12.99 19.51 -9.69
C ARG A 206 12.32 19.13 -11.01
N CYS A 207 11.64 17.99 -11.07
CA CYS A 207 10.98 17.51 -12.28
C CYS A 207 9.95 18.51 -12.79
N ARG A 208 9.13 19.08 -11.90
CA ARG A 208 8.15 20.11 -12.24
C ARG A 208 8.79 21.40 -12.76
N ARG A 209 9.94 21.82 -12.21
CA ARG A 209 10.67 23.03 -12.64
C ARG A 209 11.35 22.84 -13.99
N GLU A 210 12.00 21.70 -14.20
CA GLU A 210 12.83 21.42 -15.38
C GLU A 210 12.05 20.73 -16.50
N ASN A 211 10.84 20.26 -16.21
CA ASN A 211 10.03 19.39 -17.07
C ASN A 211 10.80 18.14 -17.54
N ASP A 212 11.70 17.64 -16.69
CA ASP A 212 12.46 16.41 -16.89
C ASP A 212 12.02 15.39 -15.85
N TRP A 213 11.66 14.19 -16.29
CA TRP A 213 11.10 13.12 -15.46
C TRP A 213 11.99 11.89 -15.59
N PRO A 214 12.97 11.71 -14.70
CA PRO A 214 13.94 10.62 -14.81
C PRO A 214 13.24 9.26 -14.87
N GLY A 215 13.40 8.57 -15.99
CA GLY A 215 12.91 7.22 -16.20
C GLY A 215 13.97 6.16 -15.86
N TYR A 216 13.69 4.92 -16.26
CA TYR A 216 14.70 3.87 -16.25
C TYR A 216 15.86 4.22 -17.21
N PRO A 217 17.09 3.72 -16.94
CA PRO A 217 18.20 3.89 -17.87
C PRO A 217 17.85 3.39 -19.27
N ALA A 218 18.24 4.13 -20.31
CA ALA A 218 18.15 3.71 -21.71
C ALA A 218 19.29 2.72 -22.07
N ALA A 219 19.54 1.75 -21.19
CA ALA A 219 20.62 0.80 -21.30
C ALA A 219 20.17 -0.58 -20.81
N VAL A 220 20.81 -1.62 -21.33
CA VAL A 220 20.65 -2.98 -20.77
C VAL A 220 21.27 -2.98 -19.38
N VAL A 221 20.45 -3.26 -18.37
CA VAL A 221 20.89 -3.45 -16.99
C VAL A 221 21.13 -4.94 -16.74
N ILE A 222 22.20 -5.26 -16.02
CA ILE A 222 22.41 -6.61 -15.51
C ILE A 222 21.56 -6.74 -14.26
N ALA A 223 20.52 -7.57 -14.32
CA ALA A 223 19.74 -7.90 -13.14
C ALA A 223 20.54 -8.87 -12.27
N GLU A 224 20.85 -8.45 -11.04
CA GLU A 224 21.44 -9.34 -10.06
C GLU A 224 20.43 -10.41 -9.67
N TYR A 225 20.86 -11.67 -9.73
CA TYR A 225 20.03 -12.76 -9.26
C TYR A 225 19.95 -12.72 -7.72
N PRO A 226 18.75 -12.77 -7.12
CA PRO A 226 18.63 -12.53 -5.69
C PRO A 226 19.28 -13.67 -4.88
N PRO A 227 20.14 -13.36 -3.88
CA PRO A 227 20.87 -14.39 -3.12
C PRO A 227 19.99 -15.42 -2.42
N PHE A 228 18.78 -15.02 -2.00
CA PHE A 228 17.83 -15.95 -1.37
C PHE A 228 17.31 -17.01 -2.35
N ALA A 229 17.10 -16.66 -3.63
CA ALA A 229 16.60 -17.58 -4.64
C ALA A 229 17.71 -18.54 -5.11
N GLU A 230 18.94 -18.05 -5.20
CA GLU A 230 20.13 -18.87 -5.45
C GLU A 230 20.30 -19.93 -4.36
N SER A 231 20.31 -19.48 -3.10
CA SER A 231 20.47 -20.37 -1.95
C SER A 231 19.37 -21.43 -1.88
N ALA A 232 18.11 -21.03 -2.15
CA ALA A 232 16.98 -21.96 -2.14
C ALA A 232 17.10 -23.03 -3.23
N TRP A 233 17.57 -22.67 -4.43
CA TRP A 233 17.80 -23.63 -5.50
C TRP A 233 18.94 -24.61 -5.17
N LEU A 234 20.09 -24.09 -4.73
CA LEU A 234 21.25 -24.92 -4.38
C LEU A 234 20.92 -25.91 -3.26
N ALA A 235 20.16 -25.48 -2.25
CA ALA A 235 19.70 -26.37 -1.19
C ALA A 235 18.80 -27.50 -1.72
N ARG A 236 17.89 -27.19 -2.66
CA ARG A 236 17.03 -28.20 -3.30
C ARG A 236 17.84 -29.19 -4.13
N GLU A 237 18.79 -28.70 -4.93
CA GLU A 237 19.67 -29.53 -5.75
C GLU A 237 20.46 -30.54 -4.91
N MET A 238 20.93 -30.14 -3.73
CA MET A 238 21.64 -31.03 -2.80
C MET A 238 20.73 -32.07 -2.12
N ALA A 239 19.46 -31.73 -1.88
CA ALA A 239 18.53 -32.54 -1.10
C ALA A 239 17.68 -33.51 -1.93
N ASP A 240 17.36 -33.16 -3.18
CA ASP A 240 16.47 -33.95 -4.04
C ASP A 240 17.25 -35.04 -4.79
N GLU A 241 17.08 -36.30 -4.36
CA GLU A 241 17.79 -37.44 -4.93
C GLU A 241 17.53 -37.59 -6.44
N SER A 242 16.33 -37.29 -6.90
CA SER A 242 15.99 -37.37 -8.32
C SER A 242 16.75 -36.37 -9.16
N ILE A 243 17.07 -35.18 -8.61
CA ILE A 243 17.86 -34.16 -9.30
C ILE A 243 19.32 -34.56 -9.36
N ARG A 244 19.87 -35.09 -8.26
CA ARG A 244 21.27 -35.54 -8.21
C ARG A 244 21.54 -36.73 -9.13
N ASP A 245 20.58 -37.66 -9.22
CA ASP A 245 20.73 -38.92 -9.95
C ASP A 245 20.49 -38.77 -11.46
N ASN A 246 19.98 -37.62 -11.93
CA ASN A 246 19.68 -37.34 -13.34
C ASN A 246 20.91 -37.18 -14.26
N GLY A 247 22.13 -37.41 -13.75
CA GLY A 247 23.35 -37.25 -14.51
C GLY A 247 23.67 -35.78 -14.83
N LEU A 248 24.92 -35.52 -15.22
CA LEU A 248 25.42 -34.17 -15.44
C LEU A 248 24.95 -33.64 -16.82
N ASP A 249 24.07 -32.64 -16.83
CA ASP A 249 23.62 -31.94 -18.03
C ASP A 249 24.84 -31.34 -18.78
N PRO A 250 25.01 -31.60 -20.09
CA PRO A 250 26.06 -30.99 -20.90
C PRO A 250 26.08 -29.45 -20.90
N PHE A 251 25.02 -28.79 -20.48
CA PHE A 251 24.94 -27.35 -20.25
C PHE A 251 25.68 -26.93 -18.97
N LEU A 252 25.58 -27.71 -17.89
CA LEU A 252 26.26 -27.47 -16.61
C LEU A 252 27.77 -27.75 -16.67
N MET A 253 28.20 -28.59 -17.62
CA MET A 253 29.63 -28.87 -17.87
C MET A 253 30.35 -27.80 -18.69
N ARG A 254 29.64 -26.76 -19.16
CA ARG A 254 30.25 -25.70 -19.98
C ARG A 254 31.00 -24.71 -19.10
N ALA A 255 31.93 -23.97 -19.71
CA ALA A 255 32.52 -22.81 -19.06
C ALA A 255 31.40 -21.86 -18.59
N PRO A 256 31.62 -21.13 -17.46
CA PRO A 256 30.65 -20.16 -16.96
C PRO A 256 30.20 -19.21 -18.07
N TRP A 257 28.95 -18.75 -17.99
CA TRP A 257 28.42 -17.79 -18.94
C TRP A 257 29.32 -16.55 -19.04
N GLN A 258 29.83 -16.31 -20.24
CA GLN A 258 30.68 -15.17 -20.58
C GLN A 258 30.11 -14.51 -21.83
N PRO A 259 29.21 -13.51 -21.67
CA PRO A 259 28.68 -12.80 -22.83
C PRO A 259 29.82 -12.04 -23.52
N PRO A 260 29.75 -11.85 -24.86
CA PRO A 260 30.69 -10.99 -25.55
C PRO A 260 30.73 -9.61 -24.89
N ARG A 261 31.93 -9.09 -24.63
CA ARG A 261 32.08 -7.71 -24.15
C ARG A 261 31.47 -6.78 -25.19
N ALA A 262 30.67 -5.80 -24.73
CA ALA A 262 30.11 -4.79 -25.62
C ALA A 262 31.26 -4.16 -26.44
N SER A 263 31.16 -4.26 -27.77
CA SER A 263 32.11 -3.60 -28.66
C SER A 263 32.06 -2.12 -28.36
N LYS A 264 33.21 -1.49 -28.08
CA LYS A 264 33.32 -0.03 -28.10
C LYS A 264 33.00 0.41 -29.53
N MET A 265 31.75 0.77 -29.81
CA MET A 265 31.48 1.51 -31.03
C MET A 265 32.28 2.81 -30.93
N LEU A 266 33.26 2.92 -31.83
CA LEU A 266 34.13 4.08 -31.97
C LEU A 266 33.25 5.33 -32.10
N GLU A 267 33.45 6.26 -31.17
CA GLU A 267 33.04 7.66 -31.32
C GLU A 267 33.75 8.22 -32.55
N THR A 268 33.11 8.10 -33.72
CA THR A 268 33.43 8.91 -34.88
C THR A 268 32.21 9.71 -35.24
N ILE A 269 31.93 10.73 -34.42
CA ILE A 269 31.22 11.92 -34.89
C ILE A 269 32.06 13.11 -34.47
N ALA A 270 32.83 13.63 -35.42
CA ALA A 270 33.41 14.97 -35.40
C ALA A 270 33.36 15.50 -36.84
N PRO A 271 33.28 16.83 -37.06
CA PRO A 271 32.74 17.90 -36.22
C PRO A 271 31.35 18.40 -36.68
#